data_AF-A0A7X9GIA4-F1
#
_entry.id   AF-A0A7X9GIA4-F1
#
_cell.length_a   1.000
_cell.length_b   1.000
_cell.length_c   1.000
_cell.angle_alpha   90.00
_cell.angle_beta   90.00
_cell.angle_gamma   90.00
#
_symmetry.space_group_name_H-M   'P 1'
#
loop_
_entity.id
_entity.type
_entity.pdbx_description
1 polymer ?
#
loop_
_entity_poly.entity_id
_entity_poly.type
_entity_poly.pdbx_seq_one_letter_code
_entity_poly.pdbx_strand_id
1 'polypeptide(L)'
;MAEEKSLEEQIKLKAQEVRKTARYMAGIDDLVEERIRKAREQGAFDNLEGAGKPLHLYENPFEPSDMRLAFKMLKDAGYAPYWVELGKDVDAELAAFWEDVDKFKNYIRVVLDGRMSKMARRRFVQKKNSFYEDMRLRLTKLNQKIDNYNIHNPMFWLGREKLDEEKEYARMVQEVEEIIVEAARKAGLR
;
A
#
# COMPACT_ATOMS: atom_id res chain seq x y z
N MET A 1 -40.73 0.68 -11.49
CA MET A 1 -39.66 -0.28 -11.83
C MET A 1 -38.65 0.49 -12.65
N ALA A 2 -37.48 0.81 -12.09
CA ALA A 2 -36.47 1.56 -12.80
C ALA A 2 -35.72 0.61 -13.74
N GLU A 3 -35.75 0.89 -15.04
CA GLU A 3 -34.95 0.19 -16.04
C GLU A 3 -33.46 0.36 -15.72
N GLU A 4 -32.84 -0.73 -15.29
CA GLU A 4 -31.39 -0.84 -15.16
C GLU A 4 -30.78 -0.71 -16.56
N LYS A 5 -30.22 0.46 -16.87
CA LYS A 5 -29.51 0.70 -18.13
C LYS A 5 -28.43 -0.36 -18.33
N SER A 6 -28.31 -0.89 -19.54
CA SER A 6 -27.33 -1.94 -19.88
C SER A 6 -25.91 -1.53 -19.45
N LEU A 7 -25.14 -2.48 -18.91
CA LEU A 7 -23.77 -2.28 -18.44
C LEU A 7 -22.88 -1.61 -19.50
N GLU A 8 -23.11 -1.91 -20.78
CA GLU A 8 -22.40 -1.30 -21.91
C GLU A 8 -22.75 0.18 -22.11
N GLU A 9 -24.02 0.56 -21.92
CA GLU A 9 -24.45 1.95 -22.00
C GLU A 9 -23.89 2.76 -20.83
N GLN A 10 -23.82 2.17 -19.64
CA GLN A 10 -23.20 2.79 -18.47
C GLN A 10 -21.69 3.01 -18.67
N ILE A 11 -20.99 2.02 -19.25
CA ILE A 11 -19.56 2.14 -19.59
C ILE A 11 -19.35 3.25 -20.62
N LYS A 12 -20.20 3.34 -21.64
CA LYS A 12 -20.10 4.36 -22.69
C LYS A 12 -20.37 5.77 -22.16
N LEU A 13 -21.35 5.93 -21.27
CA LEU A 13 -21.66 7.20 -20.61
C LEU A 13 -20.50 7.65 -19.70
N LYS A 14 -19.98 6.75 -18.85
CA LYS A 14 -18.79 7.06 -18.02
C LYS A 14 -17.56 7.42 -18.85
N ALA A 15 -17.31 6.72 -19.96
CA ALA A 15 -16.20 7.04 -20.86
C ALA A 15 -16.34 8.42 -21.50
N GLN A 16 -17.56 8.85 -21.83
CA GLN A 16 -17.84 10.19 -22.34
C GLN A 16 -17.65 11.28 -21.28
N GLU A 17 -18.06 11.02 -20.03
CA GLU A 17 -17.83 11.95 -18.90
C GLU A 17 -16.35 12.09 -18.60
N VAL A 18 -15.59 11.00 -18.51
CA VAL A 18 -14.13 11.02 -18.32
C VAL A 18 -13.44 11.85 -19.41
N ARG A 19 -13.86 11.70 -20.67
CA ARG A 19 -13.32 12.50 -21.79
C ARG A 19 -13.65 13.99 -21.66
N LYS A 20 -14.86 14.34 -21.21
CA LYS A 20 -15.25 15.75 -20.97
C LYS A 20 -14.44 16.35 -19.81
N THR A 21 -14.29 15.61 -18.72
CA THR A 21 -13.50 16.02 -17.54
C THR A 21 -12.03 16.20 -17.89
N ALA A 22 -11.43 15.27 -18.63
CA ALA A 22 -10.04 15.38 -19.09
C ALA A 22 -9.83 16.61 -19.99
N ARG A 23 -10.80 16.92 -20.87
CA ARG A 23 -10.74 18.10 -21.75
C ARG A 23 -10.89 19.41 -20.97
N TYR A 24 -11.71 19.43 -19.93
CA TYR A 24 -11.85 20.55 -19.01
C TYR A 24 -10.59 20.76 -18.16
N MET A 25 -10.02 19.67 -17.62
CA MET A 25 -8.75 19.70 -16.87
C MET A 25 -7.60 20.24 -17.75
N ALA A 26 -7.46 19.74 -18.98
CA ALA A 26 -6.46 20.26 -19.92
C ALA A 26 -6.64 21.78 -20.21
N GLY A 27 -7.88 22.25 -20.34
CA GLY A 27 -8.15 23.68 -20.51
C GLY A 27 -7.89 24.53 -19.26
N ILE A 28 -8.03 23.96 -18.06
CA ILE A 28 -7.61 24.61 -16.81
C ILE A 28 -6.08 24.69 -16.74
N ASP A 29 -5.39 23.60 -17.07
CA ASP A 29 -3.93 23.55 -17.03
C ASP A 29 -3.33 24.62 -17.96
N ASP A 30 -3.83 24.73 -19.19
CA ASP A 30 -3.42 25.77 -20.14
C ASP A 30 -3.70 27.19 -19.61
N LEU A 31 -4.84 27.40 -18.95
CA LEU A 31 -5.20 28.68 -18.35
C LEU A 31 -4.32 29.04 -17.14
N VAL A 32 -3.99 28.05 -16.32
CA VAL A 32 -3.12 28.21 -15.15
C VAL A 32 -1.71 28.53 -15.62
N GLU A 33 -1.19 27.83 -16.61
CA GLU A 33 0.16 28.04 -17.15
C GLU A 33 0.29 29.44 -17.78
N GLU A 34 -0.71 29.89 -18.55
CA GLU A 34 -0.74 31.23 -19.11
C GLU A 34 -0.80 32.32 -18.02
N ARG A 35 -1.47 32.06 -16.89
CA ARG A 35 -1.47 32.97 -15.74
C ARG A 35 -0.13 33.00 -15.02
N ILE A 36 0.51 31.85 -14.81
CA ILE A 36 1.85 31.78 -14.21
C ILE A 36 2.86 32.51 -15.10
N ARG A 37 2.81 32.30 -16.42
CA ARG A 37 3.66 33.01 -17.39
C ARG A 37 3.50 34.51 -17.29
N LYS A 38 2.25 35.02 -17.32
CA LYS A 38 1.98 36.46 -17.17
C LYS A 38 2.45 37.01 -15.82
N ALA A 39 2.26 36.27 -14.73
CA ALA A 39 2.73 36.67 -13.41
C ALA A 39 4.27 36.74 -13.34
N ARG A 40 4.98 35.81 -14.00
CA ARG A 40 6.45 35.87 -14.15
C ARG A 40 6.90 37.07 -14.99
N GLU A 41 6.25 37.34 -16.12
CA GLU A 41 6.56 38.50 -16.97
C GLU A 41 6.32 39.84 -16.26
N GLN A 42 5.35 39.88 -15.36
CA GLN A 42 5.04 41.05 -14.52
C GLN A 42 5.96 41.17 -13.30
N GLY A 43 6.92 40.27 -13.12
CA GLY A 43 7.83 40.27 -11.96
C GLY A 43 7.15 39.93 -10.64
N ALA A 44 5.98 39.27 -10.64
CA ALA A 44 5.25 38.91 -9.42
C ALA A 44 6.00 37.86 -8.56
N PHE A 45 7.03 37.22 -9.12
CA PHE A 45 7.94 36.31 -8.42
C PHE A 45 9.29 36.96 -8.08
N ASP A 46 9.50 38.23 -8.43
CA ASP A 46 10.70 38.98 -8.07
C ASP A 46 10.57 39.49 -6.63
N ASN A 47 11.66 39.46 -5.87
CA ASN A 47 11.72 39.94 -4.47
C ASN A 47 10.69 39.30 -3.52
N LEU A 48 10.32 38.04 -3.74
CA LEU A 48 9.48 37.30 -2.79
C LEU A 48 10.03 37.36 -1.38
N GLU A 49 9.14 37.41 -0.40
CA GLU A 49 9.51 37.33 1.01
C GLU A 49 10.26 36.02 1.27
N GLY A 50 11.51 36.12 1.71
CA GLY A 50 12.37 34.95 1.92
C GLY A 50 13.19 34.51 0.71
N ALA A 51 13.08 35.17 -0.45
CA ALA A 51 13.92 34.87 -1.61
C ALA A 51 15.42 34.97 -1.26
N GLY A 52 16.18 33.92 -1.60
CA GLY A 52 17.62 33.83 -1.31
C GLY A 52 17.98 33.59 0.16
N LYS A 53 17.02 33.53 1.08
CA LYS A 53 17.25 33.16 2.48
C LYS A 53 17.15 31.64 2.64
N PRO A 54 17.94 31.03 3.56
CA PRO A 54 17.75 29.62 3.91
C PRO A 54 16.32 29.36 4.37
N LEU A 55 15.73 28.27 3.88
CA LEU A 55 14.42 27.81 4.34
C LEU A 55 14.48 27.47 5.84
N HIS A 56 13.49 27.93 6.60
CA HIS A 56 13.37 27.61 8.02
C HIS A 56 12.74 26.22 8.21
N LEU A 57 13.50 25.17 7.88
CA LEU A 57 13.06 23.77 7.94
C LEU A 57 13.04 23.19 9.37
N TYR A 58 13.34 24.02 10.39
CA TYR A 58 13.47 23.58 11.77
C TYR A 58 12.12 23.32 12.44
N GLU A 59 11.07 24.03 12.03
CA GLU A 59 9.74 23.84 12.56
C GLU A 59 8.88 23.12 11.53
N ASN A 60 8.51 21.88 11.85
CA ASN A 60 7.47 21.20 11.12
C ASN A 60 6.12 21.77 11.57
N PRO A 61 5.39 22.51 10.71
CA PRO A 61 4.11 23.11 11.08
C PRO A 61 3.04 22.05 11.39
N PHE A 62 3.27 20.80 10.99
CA PHE A 62 2.39 19.66 11.24
C PHE A 62 2.73 18.93 12.54
N GLU A 63 3.76 19.36 13.29
CA GLU A 63 4.09 18.82 14.60
C GLU A 63 3.44 19.63 15.75
N PRO A 64 2.87 18.94 16.76
CA PRO A 64 2.35 19.57 17.98
C PRO A 64 3.46 20.39 18.64
N SER A 65 3.12 21.61 19.05
CA SER A 65 4.08 22.58 19.59
C SER A 65 4.84 22.05 20.82
N ASP A 66 4.19 21.23 21.63
CA ASP A 66 4.73 20.57 22.83
C ASP A 66 5.72 19.44 22.52
N MET A 67 5.66 18.84 21.32
CA MET A 67 6.51 17.71 20.90
C MET A 67 7.74 18.14 20.09
N ARG A 68 7.78 19.36 19.55
CA ARG A 68 8.85 19.85 18.66
C ARG A 68 10.25 19.71 19.24
N LEU A 69 10.42 20.06 20.52
CA LEU A 69 11.74 19.98 21.17
C LEU A 69 12.21 18.52 21.26
N ALA A 70 11.33 17.61 21.66
CA ALA A 70 11.65 16.20 21.78
C ALA A 70 12.03 15.58 20.42
N PHE A 71 11.25 15.85 19.37
CA PHE A 71 11.55 15.36 18.01
C PHE A 71 12.83 15.97 17.45
N LYS A 72 13.10 17.26 17.71
CA LYS A 72 14.36 17.89 17.34
C LYS A 72 15.55 17.20 18.02
N MET A 73 15.48 16.96 19.33
CA MET A 73 16.55 16.28 20.06
C MET A 73 16.85 14.89 19.51
N LEU A 74 15.81 14.12 19.16
CA LEU A 74 15.96 12.82 18.52
C LEU A 74 16.64 12.95 17.15
N LYS A 75 16.15 13.86 16.31
CA LYS A 75 16.69 14.10 14.96
C LYS A 75 18.15 14.53 15.01
N ASP A 76 18.51 15.45 15.89
CA ASP A 76 19.89 15.94 16.07
C ASP A 76 20.82 14.82 16.55
N ALA A 77 20.30 13.85 17.30
CA ALA A 77 21.02 12.64 17.72
C ALA A 77 21.00 11.51 16.66
N GLY A 78 20.36 11.71 15.50
CA GLY A 78 20.27 10.71 14.43
C GLY A 78 19.21 9.62 14.65
N TYR A 79 18.26 9.84 15.57
CA TYR A 79 17.18 8.90 15.88
C TYR A 79 15.83 9.42 15.38
N ALA A 80 14.91 8.49 15.07
CA ALA A 80 13.52 8.83 14.83
C ALA A 80 12.66 8.61 16.09
N PRO A 81 11.49 9.24 16.18
CA PRO A 81 10.50 8.89 17.19
C PRO A 81 10.12 7.40 17.13
N TYR A 82 9.82 6.82 18.29
CA TYR A 82 9.50 5.40 18.40
C TYR A 82 8.39 4.94 17.45
N TRP A 83 7.31 5.73 17.32
CA TRP A 83 6.21 5.42 16.42
C TRP A 83 6.63 5.41 14.94
N VAL A 84 7.63 6.22 14.54
CA VAL A 84 8.17 6.22 13.17
C VAL A 84 8.88 4.90 12.89
N GLU A 85 9.71 4.43 13.82
CA GLU A 85 10.37 3.13 13.70
C GLU A 85 9.36 1.98 13.69
N LEU A 86 8.35 2.04 14.57
CA LEU A 86 7.27 1.06 14.60
C LEU A 86 6.49 1.01 13.29
N GLY A 87 6.28 2.17 12.64
CA GLY A 87 5.66 2.24 11.31
C GLY A 87 6.50 1.57 10.24
N LYS A 88 7.82 1.79 10.22
CA LYS A 88 8.74 1.10 9.30
C LYS A 88 8.70 -0.41 9.51
N ASP A 89 8.64 -0.86 10.76
CA ASP A 89 8.56 -2.27 11.05
C ASP A 89 7.26 -2.90 10.54
N VAL A 90 6.12 -2.21 10.65
CA VAL A 90 4.84 -2.67 10.09
C VAL A 90 4.96 -2.85 8.58
N ASP A 91 5.55 -1.86 7.89
CA ASP A 91 5.76 -1.92 6.44
C ASP A 91 6.69 -3.09 6.05
N ALA A 92 7.78 -3.28 6.78
CA ALA A 92 8.73 -4.36 6.56
C ALA A 92 8.11 -5.73 6.81
N GLU A 93 7.32 -5.90 7.87
CA GLU A 93 6.66 -7.18 8.18
C GLU A 93 5.57 -7.52 7.16
N LEU A 94 4.83 -6.53 6.66
CA LEU A 94 3.84 -6.72 5.59
C LEU A 94 4.52 -7.10 4.27
N ALA A 95 5.64 -6.46 3.94
CA ALA A 95 6.43 -6.84 2.76
C ALA A 95 6.96 -8.28 2.90
N ALA A 96 7.52 -8.64 4.05
CA ALA A 96 8.00 -9.98 4.34
C ALA A 96 6.88 -11.03 4.31
N PHE A 97 5.65 -10.67 4.68
CA PHE A 97 4.49 -11.55 4.56
C PHE A 97 4.25 -11.96 3.11
N TRP A 98 4.19 -10.99 2.19
CA TRP A 98 3.98 -11.26 0.77
C TRP A 98 5.18 -11.95 0.12
N GLU A 99 6.40 -11.64 0.55
CA GLU A 99 7.59 -12.33 0.09
C GLU A 99 7.54 -13.84 0.44
N ASP A 100 7.07 -14.19 1.64
CA ASP A 100 6.94 -15.59 2.04
C ASP A 100 5.82 -16.31 1.28
N VAL A 101 4.73 -15.61 0.94
CA VAL A 101 3.69 -16.11 0.03
C VAL A 101 4.28 -16.40 -1.36
N ASP A 102 5.10 -15.49 -1.90
CA ASP A 102 5.78 -15.70 -3.18
C ASP A 102 6.77 -16.87 -3.15
N LYS A 103 7.56 -17.00 -2.08
CA LYS A 103 8.43 -18.16 -1.84
C LYS A 103 7.62 -19.46 -1.81
N PHE A 104 6.46 -19.45 -1.15
CA PHE A 104 5.58 -20.62 -1.09
C PHE A 104 4.97 -20.97 -2.45
N LYS A 105 4.53 -19.97 -3.23
CA LYS A 105 4.09 -20.15 -4.63
C LYS A 105 5.19 -20.78 -5.49
N ASN A 106 6.44 -20.32 -5.35
CA ASN A 106 7.58 -20.92 -6.06
C ASN A 106 7.86 -22.35 -5.62
N TYR A 107 7.79 -22.64 -4.32
CA TYR A 107 7.88 -24.01 -3.79
C TYR A 107 6.81 -24.93 -4.40
N ILE A 108 5.55 -24.47 -4.49
CA ILE A 108 4.45 -25.23 -5.09
C ILE A 108 4.77 -25.58 -6.55
N ARG A 109 5.22 -24.60 -7.34
CA ARG A 109 5.57 -24.82 -8.75
C ARG A 109 6.60 -25.93 -8.93
N VAL A 110 7.61 -25.98 -8.07
CA VAL A 110 8.66 -27.01 -8.13
C VAL A 110 8.13 -28.37 -7.66
N VAL A 111 7.39 -28.42 -6.54
CA VAL A 111 6.94 -29.69 -5.95
C VAL A 111 5.86 -30.37 -6.79
N LEU A 112 5.04 -29.59 -7.49
CA LEU A 112 3.96 -30.10 -8.33
C LEU A 112 4.36 -30.30 -9.81
N ASP A 113 5.62 -30.06 -10.21
CA ASP A 113 6.09 -30.21 -11.61
C ASP A 113 6.20 -31.68 -12.08
N GLY A 114 5.72 -32.66 -11.28
CA GLY A 114 5.80 -34.07 -11.63
C GLY A 114 4.86 -34.98 -10.83
N ARG A 115 4.94 -36.28 -11.08
CA ARG A 115 4.13 -37.28 -10.36
C ARG A 115 4.61 -37.43 -8.92
N MET A 116 3.77 -37.05 -7.98
CA MET A 116 4.04 -37.21 -6.56
C MET A 116 3.61 -38.59 -6.05
N SER A 117 4.42 -39.17 -5.15
CA SER A 117 3.97 -40.32 -4.36
C SER A 117 2.88 -39.92 -3.36
N LYS A 118 2.07 -40.89 -2.90
CA LYS A 118 1.04 -40.65 -1.87
C LYS A 118 1.63 -40.00 -0.61
N MET A 119 2.82 -40.43 -0.20
CA MET A 119 3.51 -39.88 0.97
C MET A 119 3.97 -38.43 0.74
N ALA A 120 4.50 -38.12 -0.45
CA ALA A 120 4.88 -36.76 -0.80
C ALA A 120 3.66 -35.83 -0.83
N ARG A 121 2.52 -36.31 -1.36
CA ARG A 121 1.26 -35.56 -1.38
C ARG A 121 0.76 -35.25 0.03
N ARG A 122 0.83 -36.23 0.95
CA ARG A 122 0.47 -36.01 2.37
C ARG A 122 1.35 -34.95 3.03
N ARG A 123 2.66 -34.98 2.80
CA ARG A 123 3.59 -33.96 3.33
C ARG A 123 3.30 -32.57 2.77
N PHE A 124 2.98 -32.48 1.47
CA PHE A 124 2.60 -31.23 0.85
C PHE A 124 1.34 -30.63 1.49
N VAL A 125 0.28 -31.44 1.66
CA VAL A 125 -0.97 -30.99 2.32
C VAL A 125 -0.69 -30.51 3.74
N GLN A 126 0.11 -31.24 4.51
CA GLN A 126 0.47 -30.82 5.86
C GLN A 126 1.22 -29.48 5.87
N LYS A 127 2.22 -29.32 4.99
CA LYS A 127 2.98 -28.07 4.89
C LYS A 127 2.11 -26.90 4.43
N LYS A 128 1.18 -27.13 3.51
CA LYS A 128 0.19 -26.13 3.07
C LYS A 128 -0.68 -25.67 4.24
N ASN A 129 -1.23 -26.60 5.01
CA ASN A 129 -2.09 -26.27 6.15
C ASN A 129 -1.31 -25.50 7.22
N SER A 130 -0.09 -25.94 7.57
CA SER A 130 0.76 -25.19 8.51
C SER A 130 1.07 -23.78 8.00
N PHE A 131 1.38 -23.64 6.71
CA PHE A 131 1.64 -22.33 6.10
C PHE A 131 0.42 -21.38 6.23
N TYR A 132 -0.80 -21.88 5.98
CA TYR A 132 -2.02 -21.09 6.12
C TYR A 132 -2.27 -20.62 7.56
N GLU A 133 -2.10 -21.51 8.54
CA GLU A 133 -2.25 -21.13 9.96
C GLU A 133 -1.19 -20.09 10.38
N ASP A 134 0.06 -20.29 9.96
CA ASP A 134 1.14 -19.34 10.24
C ASP A 134 0.86 -17.96 9.63
N MET A 135 0.36 -17.91 8.38
CA MET A 135 0.02 -16.66 7.71
C MET A 135 -1.16 -15.96 8.38
N ARG A 136 -2.18 -16.70 8.80
CA ARG A 136 -3.32 -16.14 9.54
C ARG A 136 -2.86 -15.48 10.84
N LEU A 137 -2.02 -16.18 11.63
CA LEU A 137 -1.47 -15.64 12.87
C LEU A 137 -0.62 -14.38 12.63
N ARG A 138 0.14 -14.33 11.52
CA ARG A 138 0.94 -13.14 11.17
C ARG A 138 0.08 -11.93 10.87
N LEU A 139 -1.05 -12.08 10.17
CA LEU A 139 -1.98 -10.96 9.92
C LEU A 139 -2.54 -10.40 11.23
N THR A 140 -2.93 -11.26 12.17
CA THR A 140 -3.37 -10.82 13.51
C THR A 140 -2.27 -10.07 14.26
N LYS A 141 -1.02 -10.55 14.22
CA LYS A 141 0.13 -9.87 14.85
C LYS A 141 0.44 -8.53 14.20
N LEU A 142 0.36 -8.44 12.87
CA LEU A 142 0.52 -7.18 12.14
C LEU A 142 -0.53 -6.15 12.59
N ASN A 143 -1.79 -6.56 12.75
CA ASN A 143 -2.83 -5.69 13.25
C ASN A 143 -2.61 -5.21 14.69
N GLN A 144 -2.11 -6.08 15.58
CA GLN A 144 -1.70 -5.67 16.93
C GLN A 144 -0.56 -4.65 16.89
N LYS A 145 0.37 -4.79 15.93
CA LYS A 145 1.47 -3.84 15.73
C LYS A 145 0.98 -2.50 15.18
N ILE A 146 -0.02 -2.52 14.29
CA ILE A 146 -0.71 -1.31 13.80
C ILE A 146 -1.45 -0.61 14.95
N ASP A 147 -2.14 -1.35 15.82
CA ASP A 147 -2.77 -0.78 17.01
C ASP A 147 -1.73 -0.11 17.92
N ASN A 148 -0.60 -0.78 18.14
CA ASN A 148 0.51 -0.24 18.92
C ASN A 148 1.09 1.04 18.29
N TYR A 149 1.24 1.08 16.97
CA TYR A 149 1.64 2.26 16.21
C TYR A 149 0.65 3.41 16.42
N ASN A 150 -0.65 3.14 16.28
CA ASN A 150 -1.70 4.14 16.40
C ASN A 150 -1.77 4.74 17.82
N ILE A 151 -1.51 3.93 18.85
CA ILE A 151 -1.47 4.38 20.25
C ILE A 151 -0.27 5.32 20.50
N HIS A 152 0.89 5.01 19.92
CA HIS A 152 2.12 5.78 20.14
C HIS A 152 2.25 6.99 19.22
N ASN A 153 1.48 7.04 18.13
CA ASN A 153 1.48 8.14 17.21
C ASN A 153 0.70 9.34 17.81
N PRO A 154 1.38 10.45 18.16
CA PRO A 154 0.71 11.62 18.72
C PRO A 154 -0.18 12.34 17.69
N MET A 155 -0.04 11.99 16.40
CA MET A 155 -0.77 12.57 15.29
C MET A 155 -1.86 11.58 14.85
N PHE A 156 -3.02 11.60 15.51
CA PHE A 156 -4.08 10.62 15.24
C PHE A 156 -4.50 10.55 13.77
N TRP A 157 -4.37 11.65 13.01
CA TRP A 157 -4.65 11.69 11.57
C TRP A 157 -3.59 11.02 10.69
N LEU A 158 -2.39 10.74 11.22
CA LEU A 158 -1.37 9.90 10.60
C LEU A 158 -1.49 8.43 11.06
N GLY A 159 -2.60 8.09 11.73
CA GLY A 159 -2.94 6.72 12.07
C GLY A 159 -3.04 5.84 10.82
N ARG A 160 -2.76 4.55 11.01
CA ARG A 160 -2.86 3.52 9.98
C ARG A 160 -4.16 2.75 10.16
N GLU A 161 -4.87 2.53 9.07
CA GLU A 161 -6.01 1.63 9.08
C GLU A 161 -5.54 0.20 9.36
N LYS A 162 -6.37 -0.55 10.10
CA LYS A 162 -6.13 -1.97 10.32
C LYS A 162 -6.33 -2.71 9.01
N LEU A 163 -5.55 -3.77 8.83
CA LEU A 163 -5.76 -4.71 7.76
C LEU A 163 -7.06 -5.47 8.02
N ASP A 164 -7.87 -5.63 6.98
CA ASP A 164 -8.97 -6.60 7.00
C ASP A 164 -8.37 -8.01 6.89
N GLU A 165 -8.20 -8.67 8.04
CA GLU A 165 -7.49 -9.96 8.14
C GLU A 165 -8.14 -11.02 7.25
N GLU A 166 -9.47 -11.06 7.20
CA GLU A 166 -10.20 -12.05 6.41
C GLU A 166 -10.04 -11.79 4.93
N LYS A 167 -10.10 -10.52 4.50
CA LYS A 167 -9.91 -10.14 3.10
C LYS A 167 -8.48 -10.44 2.62
N GLU A 168 -7.47 -10.04 3.39
CA GLU A 168 -6.06 -10.27 3.01
C GLU A 168 -5.71 -11.76 3.06
N TYR A 169 -6.22 -12.50 4.04
CA TYR A 169 -6.08 -13.95 4.10
C TYR A 169 -6.76 -14.63 2.90
N ALA A 170 -8.00 -14.26 2.58
CA ALA A 170 -8.72 -14.83 1.43
C ALA A 170 -7.98 -14.56 0.11
N ARG A 171 -7.44 -13.35 -0.07
CA ARG A 171 -6.60 -13.00 -1.23
C ARG A 171 -5.37 -13.90 -1.32
N MET A 172 -4.63 -14.05 -0.21
CA MET A 172 -3.45 -14.91 -0.17
C MET A 172 -3.79 -16.37 -0.49
N VAL A 173 -4.86 -16.92 0.10
CA VAL A 173 -5.33 -18.28 -0.20
C VAL A 173 -5.68 -18.41 -1.68
N GLN A 174 -6.40 -17.43 -2.24
CA GLN A 174 -6.77 -17.44 -3.65
C GLN A 174 -5.53 -17.50 -4.55
N GLU A 175 -4.54 -16.62 -4.35
CA GLU A 175 -3.31 -16.62 -5.14
C GLU A 175 -2.54 -17.95 -5.03
N VAL A 176 -2.52 -18.56 -3.84
CA VAL A 176 -1.82 -19.84 -3.63
C VAL A 176 -2.57 -21.00 -4.30
N GLU A 177 -3.90 -21.08 -4.15
CA GLU A 177 -4.70 -22.16 -4.74
C GLU A 177 -4.73 -22.07 -6.28
N GLU A 178 -4.72 -20.87 -6.85
CA GLU A 178 -4.57 -20.67 -8.30
C GLU A 178 -3.28 -21.31 -8.81
N ILE A 179 -2.14 -21.08 -8.14
CA ILE A 179 -0.86 -21.70 -8.50
C ILE A 179 -0.88 -23.22 -8.34
N ILE A 180 -1.57 -23.75 -7.31
CA ILE A 180 -1.73 -25.20 -7.14
C ILE A 180 -2.50 -25.80 -8.32
N VAL A 181 -3.59 -25.17 -8.73
CA VAL A 181 -4.41 -25.63 -9.87
C VAL A 181 -3.63 -25.56 -11.17
N GLU A 182 -2.91 -24.48 -11.42
CA GLU A 182 -2.06 -24.32 -12.60
C GLU A 182 -0.97 -25.38 -12.68
N ALA A 183 -0.25 -25.61 -11.57
CA ALA A 183 0.80 -26.62 -11.53
C ALA A 183 0.25 -28.04 -11.69
N ALA A 184 -0.91 -28.35 -11.11
CA ALA A 184 -1.59 -29.64 -11.28
C ALA A 184 -2.02 -29.88 -12.75
N ARG A 185 -2.55 -28.84 -13.43
CA ARG A 185 -2.89 -28.89 -14.86
C ARG A 185 -1.66 -29.19 -15.71
N LYS A 186 -0.55 -28.51 -15.44
CA LYS A 186 0.73 -28.70 -16.17
C LYS A 186 1.27 -30.13 -15.99
N ALA A 187 1.10 -30.72 -14.81
CA ALA A 187 1.53 -32.09 -14.52
C ALA A 187 0.66 -33.21 -15.14
N GLY A 188 -0.43 -32.86 -15.85
CA GLY A 188 -1.34 -33.83 -16.47
C GLY A 188 -2.16 -34.65 -15.46
N LEU A 189 -2.27 -34.18 -14.22
CA LEU A 189 -3.08 -34.79 -13.17
C LEU A 189 -4.51 -34.21 -13.28
N ARG A 190 -5.37 -34.87 -14.07
CA ARG A 190 -6.83 -34.66 -14.03
C ARG A 190 -7.43 -35.29 -12.79
#